data_AF-A0A1D1V5B8-F1
#
_entry.id   AF-A0A1D1V5B8-F1
#
_cell.length_a   1.000
_cell.length_b   1.000
_cell.length_c   1.000
_cell.angle_alpha   90.00
_cell.angle_beta   90.00
_cell.angle_gamma   90.00
#
_symmetry.space_group_name_H-M   'P 1'
#
loop_
_entity.id
_entity.type
_entity.pdbx_description
1 polymer ?
#
loop_
_entity_poly.entity_id
_entity_poly.type
_entity_poly.pdbx_seq_one_letter_code
_entity_poly.pdbx_strand_id
1 'polypeptide(L)'
;MVRGHASPRGQSTAQSSLSVGHATAREFLQLVQDSPSIRKKRFLKLVLVLCVPMTVLFFQCGLIMYTALNAKQIAKSTAAAVAASVQVGEVVTRLQRERGMTRCVPLLGCFISTRNIYHSSCCSLFLSSNNNVTWNNLIKLRASTEQGISAVNLWPGKPDDVEWLSTSANFRNRLLRHRIDRKSNHTSIEEVVWYTRLIEGALKLMNRDVKLSGDIGGELWKNLFALELFTNTKEAFGIQRALGSAYFSKGYSTPDEHDMFFDVYVKSKTFFEICFDHSEDSRSLYKKILTGKENLTSLLFERMRPIILANVPQSADVARGLVQKIIGPTKENHSDNSIRSYYF
;
A
#
# COMPACT_ATOMS: atom_id res chain seq x y z
N MET A 1 13.92 87.91 -47.66
CA MET A 1 14.00 87.20 -48.96
C MET A 1 12.97 86.08 -48.93
N VAL A 2 11.75 86.29 -49.45
CA VAL A 2 11.29 85.88 -50.81
C VAL A 2 11.59 84.38 -51.01
N ARG A 3 10.63 83.44 -51.17
CA ARG A 3 9.43 83.42 -52.03
C ARG A 3 8.52 82.27 -51.57
N GLY A 4 7.20 82.46 -51.67
CA GLY A 4 6.22 81.40 -51.40
C GLY A 4 6.00 80.45 -52.57
N HIS A 5 5.41 79.30 -52.26
CA HIS A 5 4.54 78.54 -53.15
C HIS A 5 3.52 77.75 -52.31
N ALA A 6 2.24 77.99 -52.56
CA ALA A 6 1.13 77.21 -52.03
C ALA A 6 0.60 76.27 -53.14
N SER A 7 0.31 75.01 -52.79
CA SER A 7 -0.71 74.16 -53.43
C SER A 7 -0.83 72.79 -52.69
N PRO A 8 -1.90 71.99 -52.92
CA PRO A 8 -2.85 71.66 -51.85
C PRO A 8 -3.08 70.14 -51.69
N ARG A 9 -4.13 69.83 -50.91
CA ARG A 9 -4.94 68.59 -50.89
C ARG A 9 -4.55 67.52 -49.87
N GLY A 10 -5.32 67.50 -48.80
CA GLY A 10 -5.83 66.25 -48.27
C GLY A 10 -6.74 65.56 -49.29
N GLN A 11 -6.61 64.24 -49.39
CA GLN A 11 -7.63 63.24 -49.75
C GLN A 11 -6.89 61.92 -49.99
N SER A 12 -6.72 61.12 -48.94
CA SER A 12 -6.28 59.72 -49.07
C SER A 12 -6.90 58.91 -47.93
N THR A 13 -8.23 58.77 -47.96
CA THR A 13 -8.94 57.85 -47.04
C THR A 13 -10.35 57.46 -47.52
N ALA A 14 -10.73 57.76 -48.77
CA ALA A 14 -12.08 57.49 -49.28
C ALA A 14 -12.15 56.50 -50.47
N GLN A 15 -11.03 56.01 -50.98
CA GLN A 15 -11.02 55.13 -52.17
C GLN A 15 -10.96 53.63 -51.86
N SER A 16 -10.58 53.20 -50.66
CA SER A 16 -10.54 51.77 -50.29
C SER A 16 -11.87 51.22 -49.77
N SER A 17 -12.75 52.07 -49.23
CA SER A 17 -14.08 51.66 -48.75
C SER A 17 -15.12 51.56 -49.88
N LEU A 18 -14.97 52.35 -50.95
CA LEU A 18 -15.88 52.30 -52.11
C LEU A 18 -15.67 51.07 -53.00
N SER A 19 -14.44 50.51 -53.07
CA SER A 19 -14.16 49.36 -53.94
C SER A 19 -14.66 48.04 -53.34
N VAL A 20 -14.67 47.90 -52.02
CA VAL A 20 -15.20 46.73 -51.30
C VAL A 20 -16.73 46.70 -51.35
N GLY A 21 -17.38 47.86 -51.28
CA GLY A 21 -18.84 48.00 -51.45
C GLY A 21 -19.31 47.73 -52.89
N HIS A 22 -18.55 48.15 -53.90
CA HIS A 22 -18.87 47.85 -55.30
C HIS A 22 -18.63 46.39 -55.69
N ALA A 23 -17.66 45.71 -55.07
CA ALA A 23 -17.40 44.29 -55.28
C ALA A 23 -18.54 43.42 -54.70
N THR A 24 -18.96 43.72 -53.48
CA THR A 24 -20.09 43.03 -52.82
C THR A 24 -21.43 43.31 -53.52
N ALA A 25 -21.67 44.54 -54.01
CA ALA A 25 -22.87 44.87 -54.77
C ALA A 25 -22.94 44.18 -56.15
N ARG A 26 -21.81 43.99 -56.85
CA ARG A 26 -21.77 43.25 -58.12
C ARG A 26 -21.94 41.74 -57.94
N GLU A 27 -21.43 41.18 -56.86
CA GLU A 27 -21.70 39.77 -56.50
C GLU A 27 -23.18 39.53 -56.13
N PHE A 28 -23.82 40.50 -55.47
CA PHE A 28 -25.26 40.45 -55.17
C PHE A 28 -26.15 40.60 -56.41
N LEU A 29 -25.74 41.38 -57.42
CA LEU A 29 -26.47 41.52 -58.68
C LEU A 29 -26.34 40.29 -59.59
N GLN A 30 -25.19 39.61 -59.59
CA GLN A 30 -25.03 38.32 -60.28
C GLN A 30 -25.89 37.20 -59.65
N LEU A 31 -26.17 37.30 -58.35
CA LEU A 31 -27.03 36.39 -57.60
C LEU A 31 -28.50 36.36 -58.11
N VAL A 32 -28.97 37.46 -58.71
CA VAL A 32 -30.32 37.58 -59.27
C VAL A 32 -30.39 36.97 -60.68
N GLN A 33 -29.29 37.02 -61.44
CA GLN A 33 -29.22 36.62 -62.85
C GLN A 33 -28.74 35.18 -63.11
N ASP A 34 -28.21 34.48 -62.10
CA ASP A 34 -27.63 33.15 -62.27
C ASP A 34 -28.67 32.04 -62.48
N SER A 35 -28.39 31.13 -63.44
CA SER A 35 -29.16 29.90 -63.68
C SER A 35 -29.35 29.09 -62.39
N PRO A 36 -30.52 28.44 -62.17
CA PRO A 36 -30.82 27.70 -60.95
C PRO A 36 -29.78 26.63 -60.58
N SER A 37 -29.03 26.11 -61.56
CA SER A 37 -27.95 25.13 -61.33
C SER A 37 -26.70 25.73 -60.68
N ILE A 38 -26.36 26.99 -60.97
CA ILE A 38 -25.19 27.70 -60.43
C ILE A 38 -25.45 28.16 -58.99
N ARG A 39 -26.67 28.66 -58.72
CA ARG A 39 -27.13 28.99 -57.35
C ARG A 39 -27.08 27.77 -56.43
N LYS A 40 -27.53 26.60 -56.89
CA LYS A 40 -27.43 25.34 -56.14
C LYS A 40 -25.98 24.95 -55.82
N LYS A 41 -25.05 25.09 -56.77
CA LYS A 41 -23.62 24.78 -56.56
C LYS A 41 -22.94 25.74 -55.58
N ARG A 42 -23.23 27.04 -55.63
CA ARG A 42 -22.69 28.04 -54.70
C ARG A 42 -23.26 27.86 -53.28
N PHE A 43 -24.57 27.60 -53.17
CA PHE A 43 -25.21 27.28 -51.89
C PHE A 43 -24.62 26.00 -51.27
N LEU A 44 -24.43 24.94 -52.06
CA LEU A 44 -23.80 23.71 -51.59
C LEU A 44 -22.37 23.96 -51.08
N LYS A 45 -21.56 24.76 -51.80
CA LYS A 45 -20.21 25.14 -51.35
C LYS A 45 -20.25 25.87 -50.00
N LEU A 46 -21.18 26.80 -49.81
CA LEU A 46 -21.30 27.59 -48.59
C LEU A 46 -21.75 26.72 -47.40
N VAL A 47 -22.68 25.78 -47.62
CA VAL A 47 -23.08 24.77 -46.64
C VAL A 47 -21.90 23.85 -46.29
N LEU A 48 -21.11 23.42 -47.27
CA LEU A 48 -20.00 22.48 -47.05
C LEU A 48 -18.86 23.13 -46.23
N VAL A 49 -18.55 24.41 -46.50
CA VAL A 49 -17.58 25.19 -45.72
C VAL A 49 -18.01 25.34 -44.26
N LEU A 50 -19.32 25.36 -43.97
CA LEU A 50 -19.84 25.47 -42.61
C LEU A 50 -19.99 24.12 -41.91
N CYS A 51 -20.42 23.07 -42.64
CA CYS A 51 -20.67 21.75 -42.07
C CYS A 51 -19.38 20.99 -41.70
N VAL A 52 -18.32 21.09 -42.50
CA VAL A 52 -17.06 20.37 -42.25
C VAL A 52 -16.41 20.73 -40.90
N PRO A 53 -16.23 22.01 -40.52
CA PRO A 53 -15.68 22.34 -39.20
C PRO A 53 -16.64 21.95 -38.06
N MET A 54 -17.96 22.02 -38.27
CA MET A 54 -18.93 21.62 -37.26
C MET A 54 -18.91 20.11 -37.00
N THR A 55 -18.73 19.27 -38.03
CA THR A 55 -18.61 17.82 -37.84
C THR A 55 -17.29 17.44 -37.15
N VAL A 56 -16.19 18.13 -37.47
CA VAL A 56 -14.89 17.95 -36.79
C VAL A 56 -15.02 18.30 -35.30
N LEU A 57 -15.65 19.43 -34.97
CA LEU A 57 -15.90 19.82 -33.57
C LEU A 57 -16.78 18.80 -32.85
N PHE A 58 -17.81 18.28 -33.50
CA PHE A 58 -18.70 17.28 -32.90
C PHE A 58 -17.95 15.97 -32.60
N PHE A 59 -17.11 15.53 -33.53
CA PHE A 59 -16.27 14.35 -33.34
C PHE A 59 -15.25 14.56 -32.22
N GLN A 60 -14.60 15.72 -32.18
CA GLN A 60 -13.66 16.08 -31.11
C GLN A 60 -14.34 16.16 -29.74
N CYS A 61 -15.53 16.76 -29.65
CA CYS A 61 -16.35 16.74 -28.44
C CYS A 61 -16.71 15.31 -28.02
N GLY A 62 -17.03 14.44 -28.96
CA GLY A 62 -17.28 13.01 -28.70
C GLY A 62 -16.06 12.30 -28.11
N LEU A 63 -14.87 12.53 -28.66
CA LEU A 63 -13.63 11.96 -28.15
C LEU A 63 -13.27 12.49 -26.76
N ILE A 64 -13.43 13.80 -26.52
CA ILE A 64 -13.20 14.41 -25.20
C ILE A 64 -14.19 13.87 -24.18
N MET A 65 -15.47 13.73 -24.54
CA MET A 65 -16.48 13.13 -23.67
C MET A 65 -16.15 11.67 -23.36
N TYR A 66 -15.77 10.88 -24.37
CA TYR A 66 -15.42 9.48 -24.19
C TYR A 66 -14.21 9.30 -23.25
N THR A 67 -13.15 10.08 -23.47
CA THR A 67 -11.96 10.06 -22.62
C THR A 67 -12.27 10.51 -21.19
N ALA A 68 -13.13 11.53 -21.02
CA ALA A 68 -13.58 11.98 -19.70
C ALA A 68 -14.41 10.93 -18.96
N LEU A 69 -15.32 10.23 -19.66
CA LEU A 69 -16.11 9.14 -19.07
C LEU A 69 -15.24 7.96 -18.67
N ASN A 70 -14.28 7.58 -19.52
CA ASN A 70 -13.34 6.52 -19.20
C ASN A 70 -12.44 6.89 -18.00
N ALA A 71 -11.90 8.12 -17.98
CA ALA A 71 -11.12 8.62 -16.86
C ALA A 71 -11.92 8.62 -15.55
N LYS A 72 -13.20 9.01 -15.58
CA LYS A 72 -14.09 8.96 -14.41
C LYS A 72 -14.29 7.53 -13.91
N GLN A 73 -14.49 6.58 -14.81
CA GLN A 73 -14.67 5.17 -14.45
C GLN A 73 -13.39 4.58 -13.84
N ILE A 74 -12.24 4.88 -14.43
CA ILE A 74 -10.91 4.47 -13.93
C ILE A 74 -10.64 5.09 -12.55
N ALA A 75 -10.98 6.35 -12.33
CA ALA A 75 -10.82 6.99 -11.03
C ALA A 75 -11.68 6.30 -9.95
N LYS A 76 -12.93 5.94 -10.27
CA LYS A 76 -13.82 5.24 -9.35
C LYS A 76 -13.31 3.83 -9.01
N SER A 77 -12.85 3.07 -10.00
CA SER A 77 -12.29 1.74 -9.76
C SER A 77 -10.97 1.81 -8.97
N THR A 78 -10.12 2.78 -9.27
CA THR A 78 -8.86 3.02 -8.54
C THR A 78 -9.14 3.35 -7.07
N ALA A 79 -10.10 4.25 -6.78
CA ALA A 79 -10.46 4.59 -5.40
C ALA A 79 -10.95 3.36 -4.61
N ALA A 80 -11.77 2.51 -5.23
CA ALA A 80 -12.23 1.27 -4.60
C ALA A 80 -11.08 0.29 -4.36
N ALA A 81 -10.15 0.15 -5.31
CA ALA A 81 -8.98 -0.70 -5.19
C ALA A 81 -8.01 -0.21 -4.09
N VAL A 82 -7.80 1.10 -3.96
CA VAL A 82 -7.00 1.69 -2.89
C VAL A 82 -7.64 1.44 -1.52
N ALA A 83 -8.96 1.62 -1.41
CA ALA A 83 -9.67 1.32 -0.16
C ALA A 83 -9.55 -0.16 0.23
N ALA A 84 -9.68 -1.08 -0.74
CA ALA A 84 -9.46 -2.51 -0.53
C ALA A 84 -8.02 -2.81 -0.09
N SER A 85 -7.01 -2.18 -0.71
CA SER A 85 -5.60 -2.31 -0.33
C SER A 85 -5.37 -1.94 1.13
N VAL A 86 -5.88 -0.79 1.57
CA VAL A 86 -5.76 -0.36 2.97
C VAL A 86 -6.45 -1.33 3.93
N GLN A 87 -7.63 -1.82 3.58
CA GLN A 87 -8.37 -2.80 4.39
C GLN A 87 -7.60 -4.14 4.49
N VAL A 88 -7.01 -4.63 3.39
CA VAL A 88 -6.17 -5.83 3.39
C VAL A 88 -4.89 -5.61 4.19
N GLY A 89 -4.26 -4.44 4.09
CA GLY A 89 -3.11 -4.06 4.93
C GLY A 89 -3.42 -4.05 6.43
N GLU A 90 -4.63 -3.66 6.80
CA GLU A 90 -5.11 -3.76 8.18
C GLU A 90 -5.32 -5.22 8.62
N VAL A 91 -5.82 -6.10 7.75
CA VAL A 91 -5.88 -7.55 8.00
C VAL A 91 -4.48 -8.12 8.25
N VAL A 92 -3.50 -7.77 7.42
CA VAL A 92 -2.09 -8.15 7.59
C VAL A 92 -1.58 -7.71 8.97
N THR A 93 -1.85 -6.47 9.35
CA THR A 93 -1.43 -5.93 10.66
C THR A 93 -2.04 -6.70 11.83
N ARG A 94 -3.31 -7.09 11.73
CA ARG A 94 -3.99 -7.88 12.77
C ARG A 94 -3.45 -9.30 12.86
N LEU A 95 -3.19 -9.95 11.71
CA LEU A 95 -2.53 -11.25 11.66
C LEU A 95 -1.12 -11.24 12.25
N GLN A 96 -0.34 -10.18 12.00
CA GLN A 96 0.99 -10.02 12.59
C GLN A 96 0.94 -9.92 14.13
N ARG A 97 -0.06 -9.22 14.66
CA ARG A 97 -0.31 -9.14 16.11
C ARG A 97 -0.75 -10.49 16.68
N GLU A 98 -1.67 -11.18 16.01
CA GLU A 98 -2.12 -12.52 16.40
C GLU A 98 -0.98 -13.53 16.41
N ARG A 99 -0.12 -13.55 15.39
CA ARG A 99 1.11 -14.36 15.35
C ARG A 99 2.03 -14.04 16.52
N GLY A 100 2.31 -12.75 16.75
CA GLY A 100 3.18 -12.30 17.83
C GLY A 100 2.69 -12.76 19.20
N MET A 101 1.38 -12.63 19.45
CA MET A 101 0.77 -13.12 20.68
C MET A 101 0.75 -14.65 20.74
N THR A 102 0.61 -15.37 19.62
CA THR A 102 0.64 -16.84 19.62
C THR A 102 2.00 -17.40 20.04
N ARG A 103 3.06 -16.60 20.13
CA ARG A 103 4.45 -17.04 20.35
C ARG A 103 5.02 -16.86 21.77
N CYS A 104 4.76 -15.75 22.47
CA CYS A 104 5.54 -15.32 23.65
C CYS A 104 5.35 -16.08 24.99
N VAL A 105 5.72 -17.37 25.16
CA VAL A 105 6.10 -17.86 26.51
C VAL A 105 7.28 -18.85 26.44
N PRO A 106 8.40 -18.55 27.13
CA PRO A 106 9.51 -19.45 27.37
C PRO A 106 9.13 -20.51 28.42
N LEU A 107 9.49 -21.78 28.19
CA LEU A 107 9.27 -22.84 29.16
C LEU A 107 10.10 -22.61 30.43
N LEU A 108 9.41 -22.42 31.56
CA LEU A 108 9.94 -22.71 32.91
C LEU A 108 10.17 -24.23 33.13
N GLY A 109 9.85 -25.08 32.14
CA GLY A 109 10.15 -26.52 32.14
C GLY A 109 11.60 -26.90 31.84
N CYS A 110 12.48 -25.93 31.50
CA CYS A 110 13.92 -26.16 31.40
C CYS A 110 14.65 -26.06 32.76
N PHE A 111 13.91 -25.94 33.87
CA PHE A 111 14.51 -25.86 35.21
C PHE A 111 14.46 -27.14 36.04
N ILE A 112 13.91 -28.25 35.54
CA ILE A 112 13.99 -29.54 36.24
C ILE A 112 14.22 -30.69 35.25
N SER A 113 15.47 -30.92 34.85
CA SER A 113 15.97 -32.29 34.67
C SER A 113 17.49 -32.28 34.57
N THR A 114 18.14 -32.62 35.68
CA THR A 114 19.59 -32.65 35.86
C THR A 114 20.26 -33.87 35.23
N ARG A 115 19.64 -34.61 34.30
CA ARG A 115 20.28 -35.77 33.64
C ARG A 115 19.75 -35.98 32.22
N ASN A 116 20.66 -35.80 31.27
CA ASN A 116 20.78 -36.47 29.97
C ASN A 116 19.53 -36.66 29.07
N ILE A 117 19.70 -36.22 27.82
CA ILE A 117 18.98 -36.57 26.57
C ILE A 117 17.95 -35.53 26.07
N TYR A 118 18.40 -34.85 25.01
CA TYR A 118 17.74 -34.32 23.82
C TYR A 118 16.21 -34.20 23.73
N HIS A 119 15.85 -33.07 23.11
CA HIS A 119 14.66 -32.83 22.28
C HIS A 119 13.36 -32.44 23.00
N SER A 120 13.06 -31.14 23.01
CA SER A 120 11.69 -30.62 22.87
C SER A 120 11.74 -29.13 22.53
N SER A 121 11.81 -28.85 21.23
CA SER A 121 11.62 -27.53 20.62
C SER A 121 10.15 -27.09 20.74
N CYS A 122 9.64 -26.92 21.96
CA CYS A 122 8.26 -26.51 22.21
C CYS A 122 8.21 -25.04 22.60
N CYS A 123 7.63 -24.18 21.75
CA CYS A 123 7.21 -22.84 22.17
C CYS A 123 6.08 -22.34 21.26
N SER A 124 4.84 -22.30 21.70
CA SER A 124 3.92 -21.24 21.30
C SER A 124 3.20 -20.85 22.59
N LEU A 125 2.89 -19.58 22.78
CA LEU A 125 2.49 -18.97 24.06
C LEU A 125 1.25 -19.60 24.71
N PHE A 126 0.54 -20.49 24.01
CA PHE A 126 -0.54 -21.29 24.59
C PHE A 126 -0.09 -22.53 25.34
N LEU A 127 1.06 -23.12 25.02
CA LEU A 127 1.44 -24.41 25.59
C LEU A 127 2.19 -24.32 26.93
N SER A 128 2.74 -23.16 27.31
CA SER A 128 3.59 -23.05 28.50
C SER A 128 3.11 -22.09 29.60
N SER A 129 2.14 -21.20 29.33
CA SER A 129 1.78 -20.16 30.31
C SER A 129 0.69 -20.54 31.31
N ASN A 130 -0.30 -21.34 30.89
CA ASN A 130 -1.60 -21.51 31.57
C ASN A 130 -2.18 -20.21 32.20
N ASN A 131 -1.96 -19.05 31.57
CA ASN A 131 -2.36 -17.75 32.09
C ASN A 131 -3.62 -17.25 31.38
N ASN A 132 -4.68 -17.03 32.15
CA ASN A 132 -5.98 -16.58 31.64
C ASN A 132 -5.93 -15.20 30.97
N VAL A 133 -5.05 -14.29 31.41
CA VAL A 133 -4.90 -12.94 30.85
C VAL A 133 -4.40 -13.00 29.41
N THR A 134 -3.37 -13.81 29.18
CA THR A 134 -2.75 -14.01 27.87
C THR A 134 -3.73 -14.67 26.89
N TRP A 135 -4.51 -15.64 27.37
CA TRP A 135 -5.59 -16.28 26.60
C TRP A 135 -6.68 -15.29 26.20
N ASN A 136 -7.15 -14.47 27.14
CA ASN A 136 -8.16 -13.45 26.88
C ASN A 136 -7.66 -12.40 25.87
N ASN A 137 -6.39 -12.00 25.94
CA ASN A 137 -5.79 -11.07 24.98
C ASN A 137 -5.70 -11.67 23.57
N LEU A 138 -5.37 -12.95 23.44
CA LEU A 138 -5.43 -13.62 22.14
C LEU A 138 -6.84 -13.70 21.59
N ILE A 139 -7.84 -14.06 22.40
CA ILE A 139 -9.23 -14.12 21.93
C ILE A 139 -9.65 -12.75 21.37
N LYS A 140 -9.28 -11.66 22.06
CA LYS A 140 -9.51 -10.29 21.56
C LYS A 140 -8.81 -10.03 20.23
N LEU A 141 -7.55 -10.45 20.08
CA LEU A 141 -6.81 -10.30 18.82
C LEU A 141 -7.44 -11.13 17.69
N ARG A 142 -7.85 -12.36 17.96
CA ARG A 142 -8.55 -13.23 16.99
C ARG A 142 -9.86 -12.60 16.53
N ALA A 143 -10.67 -12.09 17.47
CA ALA A 143 -11.90 -11.38 17.15
C ALA A 143 -11.63 -10.13 16.31
N SER A 144 -10.56 -9.39 16.62
CA SER A 144 -10.13 -8.24 15.82
C SER A 144 -9.73 -8.64 14.39
N THR A 145 -8.99 -9.74 14.23
CA THR A 145 -8.64 -10.31 12.91
C THR A 145 -9.90 -10.69 12.12
N GLU A 146 -10.86 -11.37 12.74
CA GLU A 146 -12.14 -11.72 12.10
C GLU A 146 -12.92 -10.48 11.65
N GLN A 147 -12.97 -9.45 12.48
CA GLN A 147 -13.57 -8.16 12.14
C GLN A 147 -12.84 -7.50 10.97
N GLY A 148 -11.51 -7.64 10.90
CA GLY A 148 -10.69 -7.10 9.81
C GLY A 148 -11.03 -7.74 8.49
N ILE A 149 -11.09 -9.07 8.47
CA ILE A 149 -11.44 -9.83 7.27
C ILE A 149 -12.86 -9.48 6.81
N SER A 150 -13.80 -9.36 7.75
CA SER A 150 -15.19 -9.01 7.45
C SER A 150 -15.40 -7.57 6.99
N ALA A 151 -14.47 -6.66 7.34
CA ALA A 151 -14.51 -5.26 6.93
C ALA A 151 -13.95 -5.02 5.52
N VAL A 152 -13.36 -6.04 4.89
CA VAL A 152 -12.87 -5.93 3.50
C VAL A 152 -14.08 -5.96 2.56
N ASN A 153 -14.43 -4.80 1.98
CA ASN A 153 -15.62 -4.66 1.14
C ASN A 153 -15.48 -5.36 -0.21
N LEU A 154 -14.29 -5.26 -0.80
CA LEU A 154 -13.95 -5.89 -2.07
C LEU A 154 -12.71 -6.76 -1.84
N TRP A 155 -12.92 -8.07 -1.73
CA TRP A 155 -11.81 -9.00 -1.62
C TRP A 155 -11.10 -9.08 -2.98
N PRO A 156 -9.79 -8.74 -3.06
CA PRO A 156 -9.11 -8.62 -4.33
C PRO A 156 -8.77 -9.97 -4.98
N GLY A 157 -9.14 -11.12 -4.38
CA GLY A 157 -8.85 -12.48 -4.84
C GLY A 157 -9.44 -12.82 -6.23
N LYS A 158 -8.76 -13.71 -6.98
CA LYS A 158 -9.15 -14.16 -8.33
C LYS A 158 -9.33 -15.68 -8.35
N PRO A 159 -10.10 -16.23 -9.31
CA PRO A 159 -10.27 -17.68 -9.46
C PRO A 159 -8.97 -18.44 -9.71
N ASP A 160 -8.00 -17.82 -10.38
CA ASP A 160 -6.69 -18.40 -10.67
C ASP A 160 -5.74 -18.40 -9.46
N ASP A 161 -6.10 -17.73 -8.37
CA ASP A 161 -5.31 -17.76 -7.14
C ASP A 161 -5.42 -19.12 -6.46
N VAL A 162 -4.48 -19.41 -5.55
CA VAL A 162 -4.59 -20.55 -4.65
C VAL A 162 -5.95 -20.50 -3.94
N GLU A 163 -6.64 -21.64 -3.85
CA GLU A 163 -8.05 -21.73 -3.39
C GLU A 163 -8.33 -20.96 -2.10
N TRP A 164 -7.40 -20.96 -1.14
CA TRP A 164 -7.55 -20.26 0.14
C TRP A 164 -7.38 -18.73 0.06
N LEU A 165 -6.86 -18.19 -1.05
CA LEU A 165 -6.75 -16.74 -1.31
C LEU A 165 -7.86 -16.20 -2.22
N SER A 166 -8.55 -17.06 -2.96
CA SER A 166 -9.52 -16.64 -3.98
C SER A 166 -10.70 -15.85 -3.41
N THR A 167 -11.15 -16.21 -2.20
CA THR A 167 -12.27 -15.54 -1.53
C THR A 167 -11.94 -15.25 -0.06
N SER A 168 -12.54 -14.20 0.49
CA SER A 168 -12.44 -13.87 1.92
C SER A 168 -12.95 -15.02 2.81
N ALA A 169 -13.97 -15.75 2.36
CA ALA A 169 -14.51 -16.92 3.04
C ALA A 169 -13.50 -18.07 3.10
N ASN A 170 -12.82 -18.37 1.99
CA ASN A 170 -11.80 -19.42 1.97
C ASN A 170 -10.58 -19.05 2.82
N PHE A 171 -10.16 -17.78 2.78
CA PHE A 171 -9.08 -17.26 3.62
C PHE A 171 -9.42 -17.40 5.11
N ARG A 172 -10.63 -16.98 5.48
CA ARG A 172 -11.17 -17.13 6.83
C ARG A 172 -11.24 -18.60 7.25
N ASN A 173 -11.75 -19.48 6.39
CA ASN A 173 -11.85 -20.91 6.67
C ASN A 173 -10.47 -21.55 6.88
N ARG A 174 -9.46 -21.16 6.10
CA ARG A 174 -8.07 -21.62 6.29
C ARG A 174 -7.54 -21.22 7.67
N LEU A 175 -7.80 -19.99 8.09
CA LEU A 175 -7.41 -19.48 9.41
C LEU A 175 -8.15 -20.18 10.55
N LEU A 176 -9.47 -20.36 10.43
CA LEU A 176 -10.28 -21.06 11.42
C LEU A 176 -9.87 -22.52 11.58
N ARG A 177 -9.65 -23.24 10.47
CA ARG A 177 -9.19 -24.63 10.50
C ARG A 177 -7.89 -24.75 11.28
N HIS A 178 -6.93 -23.87 11.04
CA HIS A 178 -5.66 -23.90 11.76
C HIS A 178 -5.81 -23.55 13.25
N ARG A 179 -6.69 -22.61 13.61
CA ARG A 179 -6.98 -22.30 15.03
C ARG A 179 -7.63 -23.46 15.79
N ILE A 180 -8.38 -24.31 15.09
CA ILE A 180 -9.10 -25.48 15.63
C ILE A 180 -8.22 -26.74 15.62
N ASP A 181 -7.44 -26.95 14.55
CA ASP A 181 -6.50 -28.05 14.36
C ASP A 181 -5.27 -27.84 15.27
N ARG A 182 -5.53 -27.95 16.58
CA ARG A 182 -4.57 -27.83 17.66
C ARG A 182 -3.82 -29.15 17.81
N LYS A 183 -2.93 -29.45 16.87
CA LYS A 183 -1.98 -30.54 17.09
C LYS A 183 -1.00 -30.11 18.18
N SER A 184 -0.92 -30.88 19.26
CA SER A 184 -0.03 -30.67 20.41
C SER A 184 1.46 -30.65 20.07
N ASN A 185 1.82 -30.98 18.83
CA ASN A 185 3.19 -31.21 18.39
C ASN A 185 3.77 -30.08 17.54
N HIS A 186 3.04 -28.99 17.30
CA HIS A 186 3.57 -27.87 16.51
C HIS A 186 4.62 -27.07 17.30
N THR A 187 5.76 -26.84 16.67
CA THR A 187 6.84 -26.01 17.20
C THR A 187 6.55 -24.51 17.01
N SER A 188 7.26 -23.64 17.73
CA SER A 188 7.17 -22.16 17.56
C SER A 188 7.39 -21.71 16.14
N ILE A 189 8.31 -22.40 15.48
CA ILE A 189 8.84 -22.00 14.20
C ILE A 189 7.87 -22.42 13.13
N GLU A 190 7.31 -23.62 13.21
CA GLU A 190 6.20 -24.05 12.35
C GLU A 190 5.03 -23.06 12.43
N GLU A 191 4.71 -22.57 13.63
CA GLU A 191 3.66 -21.55 13.77
C GLU A 191 4.01 -20.21 13.12
N VAL A 192 5.25 -19.75 13.28
CA VAL A 192 5.69 -18.54 12.57
C VAL A 192 5.66 -18.74 11.08
N VAL A 193 6.16 -19.86 10.58
CA VAL A 193 6.18 -20.17 9.14
C VAL A 193 4.75 -20.23 8.59
N TRP A 194 3.81 -20.85 9.32
CA TRP A 194 2.42 -20.93 8.90
C TRP A 194 1.75 -19.56 8.80
N TYR A 195 1.86 -18.73 9.85
CA TYR A 195 1.30 -17.37 9.82
C TYR A 195 2.00 -16.49 8.78
N THR A 196 3.32 -16.65 8.62
CA THR A 196 4.09 -15.90 7.62
C THR A 196 3.58 -16.20 6.22
N ARG A 197 3.36 -17.48 5.87
CA ARG A 197 2.76 -17.86 4.56
C ARG A 197 1.37 -17.25 4.35
N LEU A 198 0.56 -17.22 5.40
CA LEU A 198 -0.77 -16.61 5.35
C LEU A 198 -0.67 -15.08 5.11
N ILE A 199 0.22 -14.40 5.83
CA ILE A 199 0.46 -12.97 5.73
C ILE A 199 1.03 -12.61 4.34
N GLU A 200 1.99 -13.37 3.83
CA GLU A 200 2.56 -13.18 2.50
C GLU A 200 1.49 -13.31 1.40
N GLY A 201 0.56 -14.26 1.55
CA GLY A 201 -0.59 -14.37 0.66
C GLY A 201 -1.48 -13.12 0.67
N ALA A 202 -1.78 -12.59 1.86
CA ALA A 202 -2.56 -11.35 1.99
C ALA A 202 -1.79 -10.11 1.47
N LEU A 203 -0.47 -10.06 1.64
CA LEU A 203 0.39 -9.00 1.08
C LEU A 203 0.38 -8.99 -0.45
N LYS A 204 0.42 -10.17 -1.10
CA LYS A 204 0.30 -10.29 -2.57
C LYS A 204 -0.99 -9.70 -3.10
N LEU A 205 -2.07 -9.78 -2.31
CA LEU A 205 -3.37 -9.25 -2.66
C LEU A 205 -3.48 -7.73 -2.48
N MET A 206 -2.72 -7.14 -1.56
CA MET A 206 -2.85 -5.75 -1.12
C MET A 206 -2.83 -4.73 -2.27
N ASN A 207 -1.82 -4.73 -3.13
CA ASN A 207 -1.67 -3.73 -4.20
C ASN A 207 -1.92 -4.27 -5.61
N ARG A 208 -2.52 -5.47 -5.73
CA ARG A 208 -2.66 -6.13 -7.02
C ARG A 208 -3.55 -5.34 -7.99
N ASP A 209 -4.72 -4.93 -7.52
CA ASP A 209 -5.73 -4.32 -8.39
C ASP A 209 -5.39 -2.87 -8.74
N VAL A 210 -4.60 -2.18 -7.90
CA VAL A 210 -4.14 -0.82 -8.20
C VAL A 210 -3.03 -0.80 -9.25
N LYS A 211 -2.19 -1.85 -9.33
CA LYS A 211 -1.21 -2.00 -10.42
C LYS A 211 -1.89 -2.11 -11.80
N LEU A 212 -3.18 -2.46 -11.85
CA LEU A 212 -3.95 -2.64 -13.08
C LEU A 212 -4.74 -1.38 -13.49
N SER A 213 -4.89 -0.38 -12.61
CA SER A 213 -5.82 0.74 -12.82
C SER A 213 -5.22 1.96 -13.53
N GLY A 214 -4.01 1.84 -14.10
CA GLY A 214 -3.51 2.77 -15.12
C GLY A 214 -2.67 3.96 -14.64
N ASP A 215 -2.50 4.18 -13.34
CA ASP A 215 -1.54 5.18 -12.80
C ASP A 215 -0.11 4.63 -12.70
N ILE A 216 0.34 3.88 -13.71
CA ILE A 216 1.66 3.24 -13.70
C ILE A 216 2.73 4.34 -13.79
N GLY A 217 3.38 4.64 -12.66
CA GLY A 217 4.44 5.66 -12.55
C GLY A 217 4.00 7.01 -11.97
N GLY A 218 2.72 7.21 -11.65
CA GLY A 218 2.23 8.40 -10.97
C GLY A 218 2.50 8.41 -9.46
N GLU A 219 2.18 9.52 -8.80
CA GLU A 219 2.39 9.70 -7.35
C GLU A 219 1.57 8.72 -6.50
N LEU A 220 0.37 8.33 -6.94
CA LEU A 220 -0.44 7.36 -6.22
C LEU A 220 0.22 5.98 -6.25
N TRP A 221 0.73 5.55 -7.41
CA TRP A 221 1.49 4.30 -7.51
C TRP A 221 2.74 4.31 -6.63
N LYS A 222 3.52 5.40 -6.61
CA LYS A 222 4.71 5.51 -5.75
C LYS A 222 4.35 5.35 -4.27
N ASN A 223 3.30 6.03 -3.81
CA ASN A 223 2.84 5.95 -2.42
C ASN A 223 2.33 4.54 -2.05
N LEU A 224 1.62 3.87 -2.95
CA LEU A 224 1.15 2.50 -2.73
C LEU A 224 2.29 1.49 -2.75
N PHE A 225 3.27 1.69 -3.63
CA PHE A 225 4.47 0.87 -3.68
C PHE A 225 5.31 1.05 -2.41
N ALA A 226 5.49 2.29 -1.92
CA ALA A 226 6.09 2.56 -0.63
C ALA A 226 5.32 1.90 0.52
N LEU A 227 3.99 1.94 0.51
CA LEU A 227 3.15 1.23 1.49
C LEU A 227 3.35 -0.29 1.44
N GLU A 228 3.50 -0.88 0.24
CA GLU A 228 3.84 -2.30 0.04
C GLU A 228 5.17 -2.64 0.70
N LEU A 229 6.21 -1.87 0.38
CA LEU A 229 7.57 -2.08 0.87
C LEU A 229 7.65 -1.89 2.38
N PHE A 230 6.96 -0.88 2.91
CA PHE A 230 6.88 -0.65 4.35
C PHE A 230 6.20 -1.82 5.06
N THR A 231 5.07 -2.31 4.52
CA THR A 231 4.34 -3.44 5.13
C THR A 231 5.14 -4.75 5.03
N ASN A 232 5.87 -4.98 3.93
CA ASN A 232 6.81 -6.09 3.80
C ASN A 232 7.99 -5.98 4.78
N THR A 233 8.53 -4.77 4.98
CA THR A 233 9.59 -4.53 5.95
C THR A 233 9.11 -4.83 7.37
N LYS A 234 7.92 -4.33 7.71
CA LYS A 234 7.25 -4.60 8.98
C LYS A 234 7.09 -6.11 9.22
N GLU A 235 6.70 -6.85 8.19
CA GLU A 235 6.60 -8.31 8.27
C GLU A 235 7.96 -8.97 8.52
N ALA A 236 8.99 -8.55 7.81
CA ALA A 236 10.35 -9.03 7.99
C ALA A 236 10.87 -8.77 9.41
N PHE A 237 10.62 -7.58 9.98
CA PHE A 237 10.91 -7.32 11.39
C PHE A 237 10.10 -8.20 12.34
N GLY A 238 8.85 -8.51 12.02
CA GLY A 238 8.03 -9.45 12.77
C GLY A 238 8.65 -10.85 12.84
N ILE A 239 9.21 -11.34 11.72
CA ILE A 239 9.91 -12.63 11.64
C ILE A 239 11.26 -12.57 12.37
N GLN A 240 12.07 -11.52 12.17
CA GLN A 240 13.33 -11.33 12.90
C GLN A 240 13.11 -11.29 14.41
N ARG A 241 12.09 -10.56 14.87
CA ARG A 241 11.71 -10.53 16.28
C ARG A 241 11.37 -11.92 16.77
N ALA A 242 10.61 -12.67 15.98
CA ALA A 242 10.27 -14.03 16.33
C ALA A 242 11.54 -14.87 16.46
N LEU A 243 12.32 -15.05 15.40
CA LEU A 243 13.56 -15.84 15.39
C LEU A 243 14.54 -15.40 16.48
N GLY A 244 14.74 -14.09 16.67
CA GLY A 244 15.57 -13.54 17.74
C GLY A 244 15.08 -13.94 19.14
N SER A 245 13.78 -13.86 19.40
CA SER A 245 13.23 -14.37 20.67
C SER A 245 13.48 -15.88 20.86
N ALA A 246 13.47 -16.69 19.79
CA ALA A 246 13.84 -18.11 19.91
C ALA A 246 15.34 -18.26 20.21
N TYR A 247 16.20 -17.54 19.49
CA TYR A 247 17.65 -17.56 19.70
C TYR A 247 18.01 -17.25 21.16
N PHE A 248 17.48 -16.16 21.73
CA PHE A 248 17.77 -15.81 23.12
C PHE A 248 17.14 -16.80 24.12
N SER A 249 15.97 -17.38 23.80
CA SER A 249 15.35 -18.37 24.69
C SER A 249 16.09 -19.72 24.70
N LYS A 250 16.71 -20.11 23.57
CA LYS A 250 17.46 -21.37 23.44
C LYS A 250 18.95 -21.21 23.74
N GLY A 251 19.49 -20.03 23.48
CA GLY A 251 20.92 -19.74 23.51
C GLY A 251 21.66 -19.92 22.18
N TYR A 252 21.02 -20.50 21.15
CA TYR A 252 21.61 -20.72 19.83
C TYR A 252 20.52 -20.83 18.75
N SER A 253 20.90 -20.71 17.48
CA SER A 253 20.04 -21.00 16.33
C SER A 253 20.57 -22.19 15.53
N THR A 254 19.65 -23.03 15.04
CA THR A 254 20.02 -24.06 14.05
C THR A 254 20.46 -23.40 12.74
N PRO A 255 21.19 -24.10 11.86
CA PRO A 255 21.58 -23.57 10.55
C PRO A 255 20.38 -23.00 9.77
N ASP A 256 19.27 -23.75 9.69
CA ASP A 256 18.06 -23.29 9.00
C ASP A 256 17.43 -22.03 9.63
N GLU A 257 17.42 -21.94 10.97
CA GLU A 257 16.91 -20.75 11.67
C GLU A 257 17.81 -19.54 11.45
N HIS A 258 19.12 -19.77 11.36
CA HIS A 258 20.11 -18.73 11.14
C HIS A 258 20.05 -18.19 9.71
N ASP A 259 19.98 -19.07 8.71
CA ASP A 259 19.84 -18.70 7.30
C ASP A 259 18.53 -17.91 7.08
N MET A 260 17.43 -18.38 7.67
CA MET A 260 16.15 -17.66 7.63
C MET A 260 16.26 -16.27 8.28
N PHE A 261 16.99 -16.14 9.39
CA PHE A 261 17.19 -14.83 10.02
C PHE A 261 18.01 -13.90 9.12
N PHE A 262 19.08 -14.41 8.52
CA PHE A 262 19.95 -13.65 7.63
C PHE A 262 19.18 -13.15 6.39
N ASP A 263 18.42 -14.02 5.73
CA ASP A 263 17.61 -13.68 4.55
C ASP A 263 16.62 -12.57 4.86
N VAL A 264 15.91 -12.69 5.97
CA VAL A 264 14.91 -11.72 6.39
C VAL A 264 15.56 -10.41 6.84
N TYR A 265 16.76 -10.45 7.41
CA TYR A 265 17.54 -9.26 7.74
C TYR A 265 17.90 -8.47 6.48
N VAL A 266 18.52 -9.11 5.49
CA VAL A 266 18.89 -8.49 4.22
C VAL A 266 17.65 -7.95 3.51
N LYS A 267 16.60 -8.76 3.39
CA LYS A 267 15.32 -8.37 2.78
C LYS A 267 14.71 -7.13 3.44
N SER A 268 14.71 -7.07 4.78
CA SER A 268 14.15 -5.93 5.51
C SER A 268 14.92 -4.64 5.22
N LYS A 269 16.25 -4.69 5.20
CA LYS A 269 17.10 -3.52 4.96
C LYS A 269 16.87 -2.98 3.55
N THR A 270 16.91 -3.86 2.55
CA THR A 270 16.67 -3.51 1.15
C THR A 270 15.29 -2.89 0.95
N PHE A 271 14.23 -3.51 1.47
CA PHE A 271 12.88 -2.97 1.32
C PHE A 271 12.70 -1.62 2.01
N PHE A 272 13.34 -1.43 3.16
CA PHE A 272 13.24 -0.18 3.90
C PHE A 272 13.97 0.97 3.20
N GLU A 273 15.15 0.70 2.64
CA GLU A 273 15.91 1.66 1.84
C GLU A 273 15.11 2.07 0.59
N ILE A 274 14.63 1.09 -0.19
CA ILE A 274 13.82 1.35 -1.39
C ILE A 274 12.54 2.11 -1.05
N CYS A 275 11.88 1.80 0.08
CA CYS A 275 10.68 2.48 0.54
C CYS A 275 10.93 3.99 0.71
N PHE A 276 12.06 4.36 1.31
CA PHE A 276 12.40 5.75 1.54
C PHE A 276 12.91 6.47 0.30
N ASP A 277 13.49 5.76 -0.65
CA ASP A 277 13.85 6.34 -1.95
C ASP A 277 12.61 6.66 -2.80
N HIS A 278 11.50 5.93 -2.60
CA HIS A 278 10.23 6.17 -3.29
C HIS A 278 9.31 7.17 -2.60
N SER A 279 9.47 7.42 -1.29
CA SER A 279 8.61 8.32 -0.51
C SER A 279 9.40 9.06 0.58
N GLU A 280 9.78 10.30 0.31
CA GLU A 280 10.45 11.17 1.30
C GLU A 280 9.51 11.49 2.48
N ASP A 281 8.20 11.56 2.25
CA ASP A 281 7.19 11.71 3.29
C ASP A 281 7.26 10.56 4.30
N SER A 282 7.38 9.32 3.81
CA SER A 282 7.52 8.13 4.67
C SER A 282 8.80 8.20 5.50
N ARG A 283 9.91 8.66 4.91
CA ARG A 283 11.19 8.87 5.60
C ARG A 283 11.08 9.93 6.69
N SER A 284 10.42 11.05 6.41
CA SER A 284 10.24 12.15 7.36
C SER A 284 9.35 11.74 8.55
N LEU A 285 8.24 11.04 8.28
CA LEU A 285 7.35 10.49 9.30
C LEU A 285 8.07 9.47 10.18
N TYR A 286 8.84 8.57 9.58
CA TYR A 286 9.62 7.59 10.32
C TYR A 286 10.66 8.25 11.23
N LYS A 287 11.43 9.23 10.71
CA LYS A 287 12.38 10.02 11.51
C LYS A 287 11.69 10.73 12.67
N LYS A 288 10.53 11.36 12.42
CA LYS A 288 9.74 12.04 13.46
C LYS A 288 9.31 11.09 14.58
N ILE A 289 8.86 9.88 14.22
CA ILE A 289 8.49 8.83 15.17
C ILE A 289 9.71 8.36 15.96
N LEU A 290 10.88 8.20 15.31
CA LEU A 290 12.11 7.81 15.98
C LEU A 290 12.62 8.86 16.97
N THR A 291 12.50 10.15 16.64
CA THR A 291 12.90 11.26 17.52
C THR A 291 11.92 11.51 18.67
N GLY A 292 10.69 11.02 18.57
CA GLY A 292 9.65 11.17 19.58
C GLY A 292 9.68 10.04 20.61
N LYS A 293 10.12 10.35 21.84
CA LYS A 293 10.33 9.41 22.97
C LYS A 293 11.42 8.37 22.69
N GLU A 294 12.28 8.14 23.69
CA GLU A 294 13.34 7.13 23.65
C GLU A 294 12.75 5.78 23.25
N ASN A 295 12.89 5.42 21.98
CA ASN A 295 12.47 4.13 21.46
C ASN A 295 13.50 3.09 21.90
N LEU A 296 13.56 2.79 23.20
CA LEU A 296 14.41 1.76 23.78
C LEU A 296 14.28 0.44 22.99
N THR A 297 13.08 0.13 22.50
CA THR A 297 12.81 -1.07 21.71
C THR A 297 13.59 -1.11 20.40
N SER A 298 13.72 0.00 19.66
CA SER A 298 14.49 0.01 18.41
C SER A 298 15.99 -0.11 18.71
N LEU A 299 16.49 0.65 19.69
CA LEU A 299 17.88 0.60 20.13
C LEU A 299 18.29 -0.79 20.67
N LEU A 300 17.41 -1.43 21.45
CA LEU A 300 17.60 -2.79 21.93
C LEU A 300 17.66 -3.78 20.77
N PHE A 301 16.73 -3.65 19.81
CA PHE A 301 16.68 -4.55 18.66
C PHE A 301 17.93 -4.41 17.78
N GLU A 302 18.37 -3.17 17.50
CA GLU A 302 19.62 -2.88 16.80
C GLU A 302 20.84 -3.52 17.50
N ARG A 303 20.90 -3.46 18.84
CA ARG A 303 21.98 -4.07 19.63
C ARG A 303 21.94 -5.61 19.61
N MET A 304 20.75 -6.20 19.53
CA MET A 304 20.57 -7.66 19.55
C MET A 304 20.90 -8.33 18.21
N ARG A 305 20.68 -7.64 17.07
CA ARG A 305 20.94 -8.22 15.74
C ARG A 305 22.36 -8.74 15.51
N PRO A 306 23.45 -8.02 15.81
CA PRO A 306 24.81 -8.53 15.57
C PRO A 306 25.11 -9.81 16.36
N ILE A 307 24.50 -9.98 17.55
CA ILE A 307 24.64 -11.19 18.36
C ILE A 307 24.00 -12.39 17.66
N ILE A 308 22.77 -12.22 17.15
CA ILE A 308 22.05 -13.27 16.43
C ILE A 308 22.77 -13.60 15.11
N LEU A 309 23.29 -12.59 14.41
CA LEU A 309 24.04 -12.75 13.15
C LEU A 309 25.39 -13.45 13.34
N ALA A 310 26.01 -13.33 14.51
CA ALA A 310 27.22 -14.07 14.82
C ALA A 310 26.94 -15.55 15.16
N ASN A 311 25.68 -15.88 15.50
CA ASN A 311 25.21 -17.20 15.94
C ASN A 311 26.12 -17.90 16.95
N VAL A 312 26.77 -17.14 17.82
CA VAL A 312 27.65 -17.70 18.85
C VAL A 312 26.77 -18.38 19.90
N PRO A 313 26.98 -19.66 20.23
CA PRO A 313 26.22 -20.31 21.30
C PRO A 313 26.43 -19.58 22.63
N GLN A 314 25.33 -19.26 23.30
CA GLN A 314 25.30 -18.58 24.59
C GLN A 314 24.33 -19.30 25.54
N SER A 315 24.39 -18.99 26.83
CA SER A 315 23.39 -19.49 27.78
C SER A 315 22.02 -18.91 27.45
N ALA A 316 20.97 -19.72 27.64
CA ALA A 316 19.59 -19.28 27.45
C ALA A 316 19.27 -18.04 28.31
N ASP A 317 18.93 -16.93 27.65
CA ASP A 317 18.50 -15.68 28.28
C ASP A 317 17.08 -15.35 27.83
N VAL A 318 16.17 -16.00 28.54
CA VAL A 318 14.74 -15.88 28.35
C VAL A 318 14.25 -14.43 28.57
N ALA A 319 14.85 -13.69 29.51
CA ALA A 319 14.46 -12.32 29.81
C ALA A 319 14.80 -11.38 28.64
N ARG A 320 15.96 -11.56 28.01
CA ARG A 320 16.33 -10.86 26.77
C ARG A 320 15.48 -11.29 25.59
N GLY A 321 15.06 -12.55 25.49
CA GLY A 321 14.13 -13.01 24.46
C GLY A 321 12.72 -12.43 24.57
N LEU A 322 12.32 -12.02 25.77
CA LEU A 322 11.02 -11.45 26.13
C LEU A 322 10.98 -9.91 26.06
N VAL A 323 11.65 -9.28 25.08
CA VAL A 323 11.76 -7.82 24.86
C VAL A 323 10.43 -7.02 25.03
N GLN A 324 9.28 -7.69 25.06
CA GLN A 324 7.98 -7.13 25.44
C GLN A 324 7.75 -6.79 26.94
N LYS A 325 8.53 -7.28 27.92
CA LYS A 325 8.17 -7.18 29.36
C LYS A 325 8.90 -6.11 30.19
N ILE A 326 9.73 -5.24 29.61
CA ILE A 326 10.43 -4.18 30.39
C ILE A 326 9.60 -2.87 30.48
N ILE A 327 8.34 -2.86 30.05
CA ILE A 327 7.46 -1.70 30.27
C ILE A 327 6.16 -2.17 30.94
N GLY A 328 6.26 -2.44 32.24
CA GLY A 328 5.13 -2.32 33.17
C GLY A 328 5.09 -0.88 33.72
N PRO A 329 3.91 -0.35 34.09
CA PRO A 329 3.77 1.05 34.46
C PRO A 329 4.53 1.33 35.77
N THR A 330 5.48 2.26 35.73
CA THR A 330 5.85 3.00 36.93
C THR A 330 4.60 3.68 37.45
N LYS A 331 4.23 3.36 38.69
CA LYS A 331 3.11 3.94 39.42
C LYS A 331 3.17 5.47 39.33
N GLU A 332 2.19 6.08 38.69
CA GLU A 332 1.72 7.42 39.04
C GLU A 332 0.28 7.60 38.57
N ASN A 333 -0.47 8.31 39.41
CA ASN A 333 -1.92 8.36 39.45
C ASN A 333 -2.57 9.10 38.26
N HIS A 334 -3.87 8.80 38.10
CA HIS A 334 -4.92 9.56 37.40
C HIS A 334 -5.11 9.38 35.88
N SER A 335 -6.15 8.59 35.59
CA SER A 335 -7.20 8.84 34.59
C SER A 335 -6.77 9.46 33.25
N ASP A 336 -6.45 8.62 32.28
CA ASP A 336 -6.95 8.86 30.92
C ASP A 336 -7.07 7.56 30.13
N ASN A 337 -8.21 7.38 29.48
CA ASN A 337 -8.67 6.13 28.87
C ASN A 337 -8.31 6.17 27.38
N SER A 338 -7.04 5.89 27.06
CA SER A 338 -6.55 5.83 25.68
C SER A 338 -5.42 4.81 25.58
N ILE A 339 -5.78 3.55 25.39
CA ILE A 339 -4.82 2.48 25.07
C ILE A 339 -4.41 2.64 23.60
N ARG A 340 -3.52 3.61 23.32
CA ARG A 340 -2.70 3.59 22.10
C ARG A 340 -1.53 2.64 22.32
N SER A 341 -1.77 1.38 22.01
CA SER A 341 -0.71 0.37 22.01
C SER A 341 0.08 0.51 20.71
N TYR A 342 1.26 1.12 20.83
CA TYR A 342 2.25 1.20 19.77
C TYR A 342 2.83 -0.20 19.51
N TYR A 343 2.21 -0.90 18.57
CA TYR A 343 2.79 -2.06 17.92
C TYR A 343 3.29 -1.58 16.57
N PHE A 344 4.61 -1.50 16.41
CA PHE A 344 5.22 -1.50 15.08
C PHE A 344 4.93 -2.82 14.39
#